data_AF-A0A9D6M0V9-F1
#
_entry.id   AF-A0A9D6M0V9-F1
#
_cell.length_a   1.000
_cell.length_b   1.000
_cell.length_c   1.000
_cell.angle_alpha   90.00
_cell.angle_beta   90.00
_cell.angle_gamma   90.00
#
_symmetry.space_group_name_H-M   'P 1'
#
loop_
_entity.id
_entity.type
_entity.pdbx_description
1 polymer ?
#
loop_
_entity_poly.entity_id
_entity_poly.type
_entity_poly.pdbx_seq_one_letter_code
_entity_poly.pdbx_strand_id
1 'polypeptide(L)' 'KKTITDWRASDLGIDPATVGANGSRVETVRFDLPPPRPPGKIIPGDAPVAAKELVRVLREEAKVI' A
#
# COMPACT_ATOMS: atom_id res chain seq x y z
N LYS A 1 -42.73 -2.94 -1.92
CA LYS A 1 -41.26 -3.16 -1.92
C LYS A 1 -40.76 -2.81 -3.32
N LYS A 2 -39.79 -1.91 -3.48
CA LYS A 2 -39.24 -1.60 -4.82
C LYS A 2 -38.37 -2.77 -5.28
N THR A 3 -38.61 -3.27 -6.49
CA THR A 3 -37.83 -4.35 -7.08
C THR A 3 -36.50 -3.80 -7.60
N ILE A 4 -35.40 -4.47 -7.30
CA ILE A 4 -34.09 -4.18 -7.90
C ILE A 4 -33.96 -5.11 -9.10
N THR A 5 -33.84 -4.54 -10.29
CA THR A 5 -33.60 -5.29 -11.52
C THR A 5 -32.13 -5.66 -11.60
N ASP A 6 -31.84 -6.94 -11.83
CA ASP A 6 -30.50 -7.46 -12.09
C ASP A 6 -30.20 -7.38 -13.58
N TRP A 7 -29.04 -6.84 -13.95
CA TRP A 7 -28.62 -6.62 -15.32
C TRP A 7 -27.28 -7.29 -15.57
N ARG A 8 -27.18 -8.06 -16.65
CA ARG A 8 -25.95 -8.70 -17.10
C ARG A 8 -25.26 -7.86 -18.17
N ALA A 9 -23.97 -8.13 -18.41
CA ALA A 9 -23.22 -7.48 -19.49
C ALA A 9 -23.87 -7.67 -20.87
N SER A 10 -24.46 -8.86 -21.13
CA SER A 10 -25.21 -9.15 -22.36
C SER A 10 -26.44 -8.26 -22.54
N ASP A 11 -27.14 -7.95 -21.45
CA ASP A 11 -28.37 -7.17 -21.48
C ASP A 11 -28.09 -5.69 -21.82
N LEU A 12 -26.82 -5.27 -21.67
CA LEU A 12 -26.31 -3.94 -21.98
C LEU A 12 -25.52 -3.89 -23.30
N GLY A 13 -25.42 -5.01 -24.04
CA GLY A 13 -24.69 -5.08 -25.31
C GLY A 13 -23.17 -4.91 -25.18
N ILE A 14 -22.60 -5.21 -24.00
CA ILE A 14 -21.16 -5.06 -23.75
C ILE A 14 -20.42 -6.31 -24.25
N ASP A 15 -19.36 -6.10 -25.02
CA ASP A 15 -18.50 -7.19 -25.52
C ASP A 15 -17.78 -7.89 -24.35
N PRO A 16 -17.98 -9.22 -24.16
CA PRO A 16 -17.32 -9.99 -23.11
C PRO A 16 -15.78 -9.94 -23.15
N ALA A 17 -15.17 -9.64 -24.29
CA ALA A 17 -13.72 -9.49 -24.43
C ALA A 17 -13.19 -8.20 -23.81
N THR A 18 -14.07 -7.24 -23.52
CA THR A 18 -13.70 -5.90 -23.01
C THR A 18 -13.91 -5.73 -21.50
N VAL A 19 -14.44 -6.75 -20.82
CA VAL A 19 -14.78 -6.69 -19.40
C VAL A 19 -14.20 -7.86 -18.61
N GLY A 20 -14.13 -7.70 -17.29
CA GLY A 20 -13.58 -8.70 -16.38
C GLY A 20 -12.09 -8.97 -16.66
N ALA A 21 -11.65 -10.20 -16.41
CA ALA A 21 -10.26 -10.60 -16.67
C ALA A 21 -9.90 -10.53 -18.16
N ASN A 22 -10.84 -10.84 -19.06
CA ASN A 22 -10.61 -10.84 -20.52
C ASN A 22 -10.26 -9.45 -21.06
N GLY A 23 -10.90 -8.41 -20.52
CA GLY A 23 -10.63 -7.02 -20.90
C GLY A 23 -9.49 -6.36 -20.12
N SER A 24 -8.93 -7.04 -19.12
CA SER A 24 -7.90 -6.46 -18.27
C SER A 24 -6.54 -6.46 -18.98
N ARG A 25 -5.89 -5.29 -19.04
CA ARG A 25 -4.54 -5.15 -19.63
C ARG A 25 -3.42 -5.59 -18.68
N VAL A 26 -3.77 -5.83 -17.42
CA VAL A 26 -2.85 -6.20 -16.34
C VAL A 26 -3.47 -7.34 -15.53
N GLU A 27 -2.63 -8.16 -14.92
CA GLU A 27 -3.06 -9.26 -14.08
C GLU A 27 -2.44 -9.15 -12.68
N THR A 28 -3.14 -9.71 -11.70
CA THR A 28 -2.58 -9.82 -10.36
C THR A 28 -1.75 -11.08 -10.27
N VAL A 29 -0.43 -10.91 -10.22
CA VAL A 29 0.53 -12.02 -10.14
C VAL A 29 0.69 -12.51 -8.69
N ARG A 30 0.68 -11.61 -7.71
CA ARG A 30 0.91 -11.94 -6.30
C ARG A 30 0.36 -10.86 -5.36
N PHE A 31 -0.03 -11.29 -4.17
CA PHE A 31 -0.30 -10.42 -3.03
C PHE A 31 0.66 -10.78 -1.90
N ASP A 32 1.34 -9.78 -1.35
CA ASP A 32 2.15 -9.92 -0.15
C ASP A 32 1.73 -8.88 0.88
N LEU A 33 1.79 -9.25 2.16
CA LEU A 33 1.63 -8.30 3.23
C LEU A 33 2.88 -7.41 3.30
N PRO A 34 2.74 -6.11 3.63
CA PRO A 34 3.90 -5.28 3.90
C PRO A 34 4.70 -5.88 5.07
N PRO A 35 6.03 -5.66 5.10
CA PRO A 35 6.83 -6.11 6.22
C PRO A 35 6.35 -5.49 7.54
N PRO A 36 6.52 -6.18 8.67
CA PRO A 36 6.18 -5.63 9.98
C PRO A 36 7.02 -4.37 10.27
N ARG A 37 6.51 -3.49 11.14
CA ARG A 37 7.26 -2.30 11.55
C ARG A 37 8.58 -2.74 12.21
N PRO A 38 9.74 -2.17 11.81
CA PRO A 38 10.99 -2.46 12.48
C PRO A 38 10.95 -1.95 13.93
N PRO A 39 11.69 -2.58 14.86
CA PRO A 39 11.78 -2.11 16.24
C PRO A 39 12.39 -0.71 16.30
N GLY A 40 11.98 0.06 17.31
CA GLY A 40 12.59 1.36 17.59
C GLY A 40 14.05 1.21 18.05
N LYS A 41 14.85 2.26 17.81
CA LYS A 41 16.24 2.36 18.26
C LYS A 41 16.31 3.28 19.48
N ILE A 42 16.81 2.78 20.61
CA ILE A 42 17.09 3.62 21.78
C ILE A 42 18.51 4.16 21.64
N ILE A 43 18.65 5.48 21.78
CA ILE A 43 19.94 6.17 21.73
C ILE A 43 20.43 6.37 23.16
N PRO A 44 21.56 5.76 23.55
CA PRO A 44 22.12 5.91 24.90
C PRO A 44 22.87 7.23 25.06
N GLY A 45 23.09 7.64 26.31
CA GLY A 45 23.85 8.84 26.66
C GLY A 45 23.03 9.85 27.46
N ASP A 46 23.69 10.94 27.86
CA ASP A 46 22.99 12.08 28.45
C ASP A 46 22.24 12.88 27.36
N ALA A 47 21.42 13.84 27.78
CA ALA A 47 20.56 14.57 26.84
C ALA A 47 21.32 15.25 25.69
N PRO A 48 22.46 15.94 25.91
CA PRO A 48 23.21 16.55 24.80
C PRO A 48 23.79 15.54 23.81
N VAL A 49 24.38 14.43 24.29
CA VAL A 49 24.98 13.41 23.42
C VAL A 49 23.90 12.68 22.63
N ALA A 50 22.81 12.28 23.30
CA ALA A 50 21.70 11.59 22.67
C ALA A 50 21.00 12.46 21.61
N ALA A 51 20.84 13.77 21.85
CA ALA A 51 20.23 14.68 20.88
C ALA A 51 21.06 14.82 19.60
N LYS A 52 22.40 14.92 19.72
CA LYS A 52 23.29 14.98 18.56
C LYS A 52 23.21 13.70 17.71
N GLU A 53 23.23 12.55 18.37
CA GLU A 53 23.14 11.25 17.71
C GLU A 53 21.75 11.01 17.09
N LEU A 54 20.68 11.50 17.74
CA LEU A 54 19.33 11.45 17.18
C LEU A 54 19.24 12.19 15.85
N VAL A 55 19.74 13.43 15.79
CA VAL A 55 19.74 14.21 14.55
C VAL A 55 20.55 13.52 13.46
N ARG A 56 21.70 12.93 13.80
CA ARG A 56 22.51 12.15 12.86
C ARG A 56 21.72 10.98 12.28
N VAL A 57 21.12 10.14 13.14
CA VAL A 57 20.32 8.98 12.72
C VAL A 57 19.13 9.38 11.85
N LEU A 58 18.41 10.44 12.21
CA LEU A 58 17.24 10.89 11.46
C LEU A 58 17.61 11.38 10.05
N ARG A 59 18.76 12.03 9.89
CA ARG A 59 19.22 12.58 8.61
C ARG A 59 19.89 11.53 7.72
N GLU A 60 20.78 10.72 8.30
CA GLU A 60 21.63 9.81 7.52
C GLU A 60 20.97 8.45 7.27
N GLU A 61 20.32 7.88 8.30
CA GLU A 61 19.76 6.52 8.25
C GLU A 61 18.28 6.57 7.83
N ALA A 62 17.47 7.34 8.55
CA ALA A 62 16.02 7.38 8.32
C ALA A 62 15.61 8.30 7.16
N LYS A 63 16.46 9.28 6.78
CA LYS A 63 16.22 10.26 5.71
C LYS A 63 14.87 10.98 5.83
N VAL A 64 14.51 11.36 7.05
CA VAL A 64 13.24 12.04 7.36
C VAL A 64 13.40 13.53 7.65
N ILE A 65 14.64 14.02 7.78
CA ILE A 65 15.03 15.42 7.93
C ILE A 65 16.29 15.73 7.13
#